data_AF-A0A6G1GJT3-F1
#
_entry.id   AF-A0A6G1GJT3-F1
#
_cell.length_a   1.000
_cell.length_b   1.000
_cell.length_c   1.000
_cell.angle_alpha   90.00
_cell.angle_beta   90.00
_cell.angle_gamma   90.00
#
_symmetry.space_group_name_H-M   'P 1'
#
loop_
_entity.id
_entity.type
_entity.pdbx_description
1 polymer ?
#
loop_
_entity_poly.entity_id
_entity_poly.type
_entity_poly.pdbx_seq_one_letter_code
_entity_poly.pdbx_strand_id
1 'polypeptide(L)'
;MRAESPTSITYSLKDKDESFSFTATTINEHTPWSSTWQTPEALLIHLPLPLHWHVHTLASPCSFTLSLPPSANLPAIDTSGTATLHAEKNWAHSFPSAHIWMQAREAASGRSLCLAGGEILGTEAFLLGYRDPATPASDGGGDDGGGPMELDFRPPFAMKVLGYSPFMRIRVDWPNRKVELAVQSFTRKIVVSASAPRDTFFQLSAPYPDGHRRNMLMESFETSIRVEVYQSWWGVGPWKLVAGHEFEKGSLEFGGGYYGESGEKKTE
;
A
#
# COMPACT_ATOMS: atom_id res chain seq x y z
N MET A 1 -2.79 15.05 -14.35
CA MET A 1 -4.03 15.20 -13.55
C MET A 1 -3.56 15.33 -12.11
N ARG A 2 -3.67 16.52 -11.49
CA ARG A 2 -3.26 16.72 -10.09
C ARG A 2 -4.50 16.43 -9.26
N ALA A 3 -4.50 15.35 -8.50
CA ALA A 3 -5.67 15.00 -7.72
C ALA A 3 -5.69 15.87 -6.47
N GLU A 4 -6.43 16.98 -6.51
CA GLU A 4 -6.91 17.60 -5.29
C GLU A 4 -7.62 16.51 -4.46
N SER A 5 -7.31 16.44 -3.17
CA SER A 5 -7.95 15.44 -2.31
C SER A 5 -9.41 15.84 -2.11
N PRO A 6 -10.38 15.05 -2.62
CA PRO A 6 -11.79 15.43 -2.57
C PRO A 6 -12.28 15.39 -1.12
N THR A 7 -13.21 16.25 -0.72
CA THR A 7 -13.76 16.21 0.65
C THR A 7 -14.49 14.90 0.94
N SER A 8 -15.12 14.30 -0.06
CA SER A 8 -15.79 13.00 0.00
C SER A 8 -15.43 12.13 -1.20
N ILE A 9 -15.36 10.82 -1.01
CA ILE A 9 -15.09 9.84 -2.08
C ILE A 9 -16.32 8.95 -2.24
N THR A 10 -16.86 8.89 -3.47
CA THR A 10 -17.98 8.02 -3.83
C THR A 10 -17.59 7.10 -4.99
N TYR A 11 -17.80 5.80 -4.80
CA TYR A 11 -17.78 4.78 -5.84
C TYR A 11 -19.21 4.39 -6.20
N SER A 12 -19.51 4.28 -7.48
CA SER A 12 -20.77 3.74 -7.98
C SER A 12 -20.47 2.86 -9.20
N LEU A 13 -20.60 1.56 -9.01
CA LEU A 13 -20.39 0.53 -10.01
C LEU A 13 -21.73 -0.16 -10.26
N LYS A 14 -22.05 -0.39 -11.53
CA LYS A 14 -23.24 -1.14 -11.92
C LYS A 14 -23.04 -1.83 -13.25
N ASP A 15 -23.58 -3.03 -13.38
CA ASP A 15 -23.69 -3.68 -14.66
C ASP A 15 -24.79 -3.04 -15.52
N LYS A 16 -24.69 -3.23 -16.84
CA LYS A 16 -25.67 -2.66 -17.79
C LYS A 16 -27.07 -3.23 -17.60
N ASP A 17 -27.17 -4.46 -17.13
CA ASP A 17 -28.42 -5.17 -16.86
C ASP A 17 -28.87 -5.06 -15.40
N GLU A 18 -28.15 -4.26 -14.60
CA GLU A 18 -28.40 -4.03 -13.16
C GLU A 18 -28.37 -5.30 -12.31
N SER A 19 -27.83 -6.41 -12.83
CA SER A 19 -27.66 -7.65 -12.07
C SER A 19 -26.62 -7.53 -10.94
N PHE A 20 -25.72 -6.57 -11.06
CA PHE A 20 -24.76 -6.15 -10.04
C PHE A 20 -24.84 -4.64 -9.82
N SER A 21 -24.79 -4.23 -8.55
CA SER A 21 -24.49 -2.85 -8.19
C SER A 21 -23.68 -2.77 -6.89
N PHE A 22 -22.75 -1.82 -6.85
CA PHE A 22 -21.99 -1.49 -5.65
C PHE A 22 -21.90 0.02 -5.53
N THR A 23 -22.29 0.55 -4.38
CA THR A 23 -22.11 1.96 -4.05
C THR A 23 -21.41 2.05 -2.71
N ALA A 24 -20.39 2.91 -2.61
CA ALA A 24 -19.73 3.21 -1.35
C ALA A 24 -19.44 4.71 -1.27
N THR A 25 -19.68 5.33 -0.13
CA THR A 25 -19.41 6.76 0.09
C THR A 25 -18.77 6.97 1.46
N THR A 26 -17.72 7.79 1.52
CA THR A 26 -17.08 8.14 2.80
C THR A 26 -18.07 8.79 3.76
N ILE A 27 -18.03 8.36 5.03
CA ILE A 27 -18.81 8.96 6.10
C ILE A 27 -17.98 10.14 6.63
N ASN A 28 -18.51 11.35 6.49
CA ASN A 28 -17.79 12.61 6.74
C ASN A 28 -16.64 12.84 5.75
N GLU A 29 -15.67 13.67 6.16
CA GLU A 29 -14.45 13.92 5.39
C GLU A 29 -13.55 12.68 5.40
N HIS A 30 -12.91 12.41 4.25
CA HIS A 30 -11.95 11.32 4.16
C HIS A 30 -10.76 11.55 5.11
N THR A 31 -10.18 10.48 5.65
CA THR A 31 -8.92 10.51 6.39
C THR A 31 -7.77 10.70 5.40
N PRO A 32 -7.01 11.81 5.44
CA PRO A 32 -5.92 12.06 4.51
C PRO A 32 -4.75 11.10 4.73
N TRP A 33 -3.81 11.08 3.78
CA TRP A 33 -2.60 10.26 3.84
C TRP A 33 -1.76 10.46 5.11
N SER A 34 -1.49 11.72 5.48
CA SER A 34 -0.82 12.09 6.73
C SER A 34 -1.19 13.51 7.13
N SER A 35 -0.78 13.91 8.34
CA SER A 35 -0.91 15.29 8.83
C SER A 35 -0.13 16.31 8.01
N THR A 36 0.93 15.87 7.33
CA THR A 36 1.89 16.75 6.65
C THR A 36 1.73 16.73 5.12
N TRP A 37 1.45 15.56 4.55
CA TRP A 37 1.45 15.35 3.10
C TRP A 37 0.13 14.74 2.64
N GLN A 38 -0.36 15.17 1.49
CA GLN A 38 -1.57 14.62 0.88
C GLN A 38 -1.32 13.29 0.13
N THR A 39 -0.06 12.89 -0.02
CA THR A 39 0.33 11.73 -0.84
C THR A 39 1.66 11.14 -0.36
N PRO A 40 1.88 9.82 -0.51
CA PRO A 40 3.17 9.18 -0.23
C PRO A 40 4.36 9.84 -0.93
N GLU A 41 4.15 10.43 -2.11
CA GLU A 41 5.20 11.07 -2.90
C GLU A 41 5.65 12.44 -2.37
N ALA A 42 4.85 13.08 -1.51
CA ALA A 42 5.01 14.48 -1.15
C ALA A 42 5.28 15.36 -2.38
N LEU A 43 6.39 16.12 -2.38
CA LEU A 43 6.76 17.02 -3.47
C LEU A 43 7.17 16.30 -4.76
N LEU A 44 7.49 14.99 -4.72
CA LEU A 44 7.87 14.23 -5.90
C LEU A 44 6.73 14.13 -6.93
N ILE A 45 5.48 14.28 -6.48
CA ILE A 45 4.28 14.32 -7.33
C ILE A 45 4.32 15.44 -8.38
N HIS A 46 5.17 16.45 -8.18
CA HIS A 46 5.32 17.59 -9.10
C HIS A 46 6.44 17.39 -10.13
N LEU A 47 7.24 16.34 -10.00
CA LEU A 47 8.31 16.02 -10.94
C LEU A 47 7.76 15.16 -12.08
N PRO A 48 8.35 15.23 -13.28
CA PRO A 48 7.95 14.40 -14.43
C PRO A 48 8.47 12.97 -14.28
N LEU A 49 8.03 12.26 -13.24
CA LEU A 49 8.42 10.88 -13.00
C LEU A 49 7.61 9.93 -13.91
N PRO A 50 8.20 8.79 -14.33
CA PRO A 50 7.57 7.87 -15.27
C PRO A 50 6.32 7.16 -14.70
N LEU A 51 6.20 7.15 -13.37
CA LEU A 51 5.16 6.51 -12.59
C LEU A 51 4.86 7.39 -11.39
N HIS A 52 3.58 7.52 -11.10
CA HIS A 52 3.08 8.14 -9.89
C HIS A 52 2.07 7.24 -9.18
N TRP A 53 2.15 7.23 -7.85
CA TRP A 53 1.20 6.61 -6.95
C TRP A 53 0.67 7.62 -5.95
N HIS A 54 -0.65 7.72 -5.89
CA HIS A 54 -1.34 8.59 -4.96
C HIS A 54 -2.29 7.77 -4.10
N VAL A 55 -2.22 7.96 -2.79
CA VAL A 55 -3.15 7.36 -1.84
C VAL A 55 -3.94 8.49 -1.21
N HIS A 56 -5.24 8.54 -1.51
CA HIS A 56 -6.16 9.51 -0.93
C HIS A 56 -6.44 9.21 0.53
N THR A 57 -6.67 7.94 0.84
CA THR A 57 -6.95 7.50 2.20
C THR A 57 -6.55 6.04 2.40
N LEU A 58 -6.02 5.75 3.59
CA LEU A 58 -5.70 4.39 4.04
C LEU A 58 -6.89 3.70 4.71
N ALA A 59 -7.77 4.48 5.35
CA ALA A 59 -8.75 3.92 6.27
C ALA A 59 -9.95 4.84 6.55
N SER A 60 -10.53 5.48 5.53
CA SER A 60 -11.74 6.28 5.74
C SER A 60 -12.95 5.39 6.03
N PRO A 61 -13.75 5.67 7.07
CA PRO A 61 -15.06 5.04 7.23
C PRO A 61 -15.93 5.33 6.01
N CYS A 62 -16.64 4.33 5.50
CA CYS A 62 -17.60 4.50 4.41
C CYS A 62 -18.89 3.74 4.71
N SER A 63 -20.01 4.23 4.18
CA SER A 63 -21.24 3.45 4.05
C SER A 63 -21.23 2.78 2.69
N PHE A 64 -21.74 1.55 2.61
CA PHE A 64 -21.83 0.82 1.36
C PHE A 64 -23.16 0.11 1.19
N THR A 65 -23.49 -0.16 -0.07
CA THR A 65 -24.56 -1.05 -0.51
C THR A 65 -24.02 -1.92 -1.62
N LEU A 66 -24.29 -3.22 -1.55
CA LEU A 66 -23.90 -4.24 -2.52
C LEU A 66 -25.13 -5.06 -2.91
N SER A 67 -25.36 -5.16 -4.21
CA SER A 67 -26.33 -6.05 -4.82
C SER A 67 -25.61 -6.96 -5.79
N LEU A 68 -25.78 -8.26 -5.60
CA LEU A 68 -25.26 -9.31 -6.48
C LEU A 68 -26.45 -10.11 -7.05
N PRO A 69 -26.24 -10.85 -8.15
CA PRO A 69 -27.26 -11.75 -8.67
C PRO A 69 -27.69 -12.76 -7.59
N PRO A 70 -28.96 -13.22 -7.58
CA PRO A 70 -29.46 -14.16 -6.56
C PRO A 70 -28.63 -15.44 -6.41
N SER A 71 -27.92 -15.86 -7.47
CA SER A 71 -27.02 -17.02 -7.47
C SER A 71 -25.78 -16.86 -6.57
N ALA A 72 -25.41 -15.64 -6.20
CA ALA A 72 -24.24 -15.36 -5.36
C ALA A 72 -24.47 -15.68 -3.87
N ASN A 73 -25.73 -15.87 -3.43
CA ASN A 73 -26.11 -16.19 -2.05
C ASN A 73 -25.43 -15.31 -0.99
N LEU A 74 -25.50 -14.00 -1.17
CA LEU A 74 -24.86 -13.01 -0.30
C LEU A 74 -25.55 -12.95 1.09
N PRO A 75 -24.81 -13.06 2.21
CA PRO A 75 -25.37 -12.85 3.53
C PRO A 75 -25.99 -11.45 3.68
N ALA A 76 -27.07 -11.35 4.46
CA ALA A 76 -27.76 -10.07 4.65
C ALA A 76 -26.85 -8.94 5.18
N ILE A 77 -25.86 -9.30 6.01
CA ILE A 77 -24.87 -8.37 6.57
C ILE A 77 -23.92 -7.76 5.52
N ASP A 78 -23.75 -8.44 4.38
CA ASP A 78 -22.88 -7.99 3.30
C ASP A 78 -23.63 -7.20 2.23
N THR A 79 -24.95 -7.03 2.37
CA THR A 79 -25.76 -6.26 1.40
C THR A 79 -25.68 -4.76 1.62
N SER A 80 -25.45 -4.31 2.85
CA SER A 80 -25.23 -2.91 3.19
C SER A 80 -24.65 -2.77 4.59
N GLY A 81 -23.94 -1.68 4.84
CA GLY A 81 -23.40 -1.41 6.17
C GLY A 81 -22.33 -0.34 6.15
N THR A 82 -21.44 -0.41 7.14
CA THR A 82 -20.23 0.41 7.20
C THR A 82 -19.02 -0.45 6.88
N ALA A 83 -18.07 0.13 6.16
CA ALA A 83 -16.80 -0.48 5.81
C ALA A 83 -15.68 0.55 5.97
N THR A 84 -14.46 0.13 5.63
CA THR A 84 -13.30 1.02 5.60
C THR A 84 -12.77 1.07 4.18
N LEU A 85 -12.61 2.29 3.68
CA LEU A 85 -12.14 2.59 2.34
C LEU A 85 -10.64 2.87 2.37
N HIS A 86 -9.91 2.12 1.55
CA HIS A 86 -8.62 2.52 1.00
C HIS A 86 -8.85 3.00 -0.43
N ALA A 87 -8.35 4.18 -0.76
CA ALA A 87 -8.52 4.75 -2.09
C ALA A 87 -7.18 5.23 -2.63
N GLU A 88 -6.79 4.70 -3.78
CA GLU A 88 -5.56 5.05 -4.46
C GLU A 88 -5.76 5.30 -5.94
N LYS A 89 -4.81 6.01 -6.54
CA LYS A 89 -4.75 6.30 -7.96
C LYS A 89 -3.31 6.19 -8.45
N ASN A 90 -3.14 5.34 -9.46
CA ASN A 90 -1.89 5.19 -10.20
C ASN A 90 -1.99 5.86 -11.57
N TRP A 91 -0.94 6.52 -12.02
CA TRP A 91 -0.78 6.93 -13.42
C TRP A 91 0.69 6.85 -13.83
N ALA A 92 0.91 6.36 -15.04
CA ALA A 92 2.25 6.07 -15.53
C ALA A 92 2.27 6.10 -17.06
N HIS A 93 3.47 6.20 -17.62
CA HIS A 93 3.70 5.89 -19.03
C HIS A 93 3.97 4.40 -19.27
N SER A 94 4.35 3.66 -18.22
CA SER A 94 4.65 2.24 -18.27
C SER A 94 4.33 1.55 -16.95
N PHE A 95 3.99 0.27 -17.01
CA PHE A 95 3.85 -0.58 -15.83
C PHE A 95 5.25 -1.04 -15.34
N PRO A 96 5.50 -1.16 -14.02
CA PRO A 96 6.78 -1.69 -13.50
C PRO A 96 7.12 -3.08 -14.08
N SER A 97 8.41 -3.38 -14.25
CA SER A 97 8.84 -4.71 -14.70
C SER A 97 8.67 -5.76 -13.63
N ALA A 98 8.68 -5.35 -12.36
CA ALA A 98 8.34 -6.13 -11.17
C ALA A 98 7.79 -5.18 -10.10
N HIS A 99 6.81 -5.60 -9.32
CA HIS A 99 6.32 -4.78 -8.21
C HIS A 99 5.74 -5.61 -7.06
N ILE A 100 5.74 -4.99 -5.89
CA ILE A 100 5.05 -5.42 -4.70
C ILE A 100 4.11 -4.30 -4.29
N TRP A 101 2.88 -4.66 -3.94
CA TRP A 101 1.94 -3.80 -3.25
C TRP A 101 1.50 -4.48 -1.95
N MET A 102 1.41 -3.72 -0.86
CA MET A 102 0.87 -4.23 0.40
C MET A 102 -0.01 -3.19 1.06
N GLN A 103 -1.02 -3.68 1.78
CA GLN A 103 -1.90 -2.88 2.61
C GLN A 103 -2.22 -3.64 3.89
N ALA A 104 -2.23 -2.93 5.02
CA ALA A 104 -2.71 -3.48 6.27
C ALA A 104 -3.48 -2.42 7.07
N ARG A 105 -4.47 -2.85 7.83
CA ARG A 105 -5.18 -2.01 8.81
C ARG A 105 -5.58 -2.80 10.03
N GLU A 106 -5.54 -2.14 11.19
CA GLU A 106 -6.07 -2.67 12.43
C GLU A 106 -7.16 -1.72 12.94
N ALA A 107 -8.42 -2.13 12.85
CA ALA A 107 -9.57 -1.27 13.16
C ALA A 107 -9.59 -0.77 14.61
N ALA A 108 -9.13 -1.60 15.57
CA ALA A 108 -9.19 -1.28 16.99
C ALA A 108 -8.18 -0.18 17.39
N SER A 109 -7.01 -0.15 16.76
CA SER A 109 -5.94 0.81 17.08
C SER A 109 -5.86 1.97 16.08
N GLY A 110 -6.49 1.84 14.91
CA GLY A 110 -6.33 2.77 13.80
C GLY A 110 -4.96 2.65 13.10
N ARG A 111 -4.15 1.65 13.44
CA ARG A 111 -2.87 1.42 12.76
C ARG A 111 -3.09 1.05 11.31
N SER A 112 -2.21 1.54 10.44
CA SER A 112 -2.26 1.20 9.02
C SER A 112 -0.89 1.22 8.38
N LEU A 113 -0.75 0.40 7.34
CA LEU A 113 0.41 0.31 6.49
C LEU A 113 -0.07 0.33 5.04
N CYS A 114 0.64 1.07 4.19
CA CYS A 114 0.54 0.86 2.76
C CYS A 114 1.89 1.10 2.10
N LEU A 115 2.25 0.23 1.16
CA LEU A 115 3.45 0.39 0.37
C LEU A 115 3.23 -0.11 -1.05
N ALA A 116 3.88 0.55 -1.99
CA ALA A 116 3.93 0.15 -3.38
C ALA A 116 5.32 0.44 -3.93
N GLY A 117 5.85 -0.46 -4.74
CA GLY A 117 7.14 -0.24 -5.39
C GLY A 117 7.69 -1.47 -6.08
N GLY A 118 8.84 -1.30 -6.70
CA GLY A 118 9.54 -2.35 -7.43
C GLY A 118 10.45 -1.79 -8.50
N GLU A 119 10.66 -2.57 -9.55
CA GLU A 119 11.59 -2.27 -10.63
C GLU A 119 10.95 -1.39 -11.71
N ILE A 120 11.49 -0.19 -11.85
CA ILE A 120 11.06 0.84 -12.80
C ILE A 120 12.30 1.37 -13.51
N LEU A 121 12.44 1.08 -14.80
CA LEU A 121 13.51 1.61 -15.67
C LEU A 121 14.93 1.45 -15.09
N GLY A 122 15.27 0.25 -14.61
CA GLY A 122 16.61 -0.06 -14.06
C GLY A 122 16.88 0.49 -12.66
N THR A 123 15.87 1.13 -12.04
CA THR A 123 15.86 1.53 -10.64
C THR A 123 14.87 0.65 -9.89
N GLU A 124 15.16 0.33 -8.64
CA GLU A 124 14.16 -0.24 -7.74
C GLU A 124 13.77 0.81 -6.70
N ALA A 125 12.49 1.18 -6.63
CA ALA A 125 12.02 2.24 -5.74
C ALA A 125 10.70 1.87 -5.07
N PHE A 126 10.53 2.33 -3.84
CA PHE A 126 9.33 2.12 -3.02
C PHE A 126 8.81 3.44 -2.46
N LEU A 127 7.50 3.47 -2.30
CA LEU A 127 6.80 4.42 -1.46
C LEU A 127 6.14 3.62 -0.34
N LEU A 128 6.34 4.05 0.90
CA LEU A 128 5.83 3.37 2.09
C LEU A 128 5.27 4.41 3.04
N GLY A 129 4.08 4.15 3.59
CA GLY A 129 3.51 4.87 4.71
C GLY A 129 3.11 3.90 5.83
N TYR A 130 3.45 4.26 7.06
CA TYR A 130 3.01 3.59 8.27
C TYR A 130 2.43 4.60 9.25
N ARG A 131 1.29 4.28 9.85
CA ARG A 131 0.58 5.12 10.83
C ARG A 131 0.33 4.33 12.10
N ASP A 132 0.68 4.94 13.23
CA ASP A 132 0.33 4.42 14.54
C ASP A 132 -0.17 5.56 15.44
N PRO A 133 -1.50 5.71 15.59
CA PRO A 133 -2.08 6.76 16.42
C PRO A 133 -1.73 6.64 17.90
N ALA A 134 -1.39 5.43 18.37
CA ALA A 134 -1.16 5.14 19.79
C ALA A 134 0.30 5.33 20.21
N THR A 135 1.24 5.27 19.26
CA THR A 135 2.67 5.42 19.55
C THR A 135 3.10 6.86 19.26
N PRO A 136 3.68 7.59 20.23
CA PRO A 136 4.17 8.94 20.01
C PRO A 136 5.32 8.98 19.00
N ALA A 137 5.36 10.01 18.16
CA ALA A 137 6.39 10.18 17.13
C ALA A 137 7.83 10.29 17.69
N SER A 138 7.99 10.59 18.99
CA SER A 138 9.22 10.77 19.78
C SER A 138 10.48 11.00 18.94
N ASP A 139 10.68 12.23 18.50
CA ASP A 139 11.84 12.75 17.79
C ASP A 139 13.10 12.91 18.67
N GLY A 140 13.25 12.10 19.72
CA GLY A 140 14.56 11.94 20.38
C GLY A 140 15.13 13.21 21.03
N GLY A 141 14.31 14.21 21.36
CA GLY A 141 14.74 15.36 22.15
C GLY A 141 13.72 16.49 22.20
N GLY A 142 12.73 16.39 23.09
CA GLY A 142 11.76 17.45 23.37
C GLY A 142 10.66 16.99 24.31
N ASP A 143 10.29 17.83 25.26
CA ASP A 143 9.22 17.64 26.27
C ASP A 143 7.82 18.02 25.70
N ASP A 144 7.74 18.12 24.38
CA ASP A 144 6.63 18.63 23.60
C ASP A 144 5.84 17.48 22.96
N GLY A 145 5.22 16.68 23.83
CA GLY A 145 4.00 15.88 23.56
C GLY A 145 3.78 15.44 22.10
N GLY A 146 4.75 14.71 21.53
CA GLY A 146 4.78 14.39 20.11
C GLY A 146 3.49 13.72 19.64
N GLY A 147 2.96 14.20 18.50
CA GLY A 147 1.75 13.66 17.87
C GLY A 147 1.86 12.17 17.48
N PRO A 148 0.82 11.63 16.81
CA PRO A 148 0.81 10.23 16.40
C PRO A 148 2.02 9.92 15.49
N MET A 149 2.55 8.69 15.57
CA MET A 149 3.66 8.29 14.74
C MET A 149 3.20 8.13 13.28
N GLU A 150 3.73 9.01 12.42
CA GLU A 150 3.57 8.94 10.97
C GLU A 150 4.95 8.78 10.32
N LEU A 151 5.16 7.64 9.67
CA LEU A 151 6.40 7.36 8.95
C LEU A 151 6.14 7.24 7.46
N ASP A 152 6.85 8.03 6.68
CA ASP A 152 6.86 7.95 5.23
C ASP A 152 8.28 7.71 4.72
N PHE A 153 8.45 6.69 3.88
CA PHE A 153 9.67 6.43 3.16
C PHE A 153 9.42 6.54 1.66
N ARG A 154 10.32 7.25 0.99
CA ARG A 154 10.29 7.55 -0.45
C ARG A 154 11.72 7.75 -0.96
N PRO A 155 11.96 7.82 -2.28
CA PRO A 155 13.26 8.22 -2.80
C PRO A 155 13.77 9.52 -2.16
N PRO A 156 15.07 9.63 -1.82
CA PRO A 156 16.14 8.68 -2.17
C PRO A 156 16.36 7.54 -1.15
N PHE A 157 15.69 7.54 0.01
CA PHE A 157 15.91 6.51 1.05
C PHE A 157 15.34 5.15 0.66
N ALA A 158 14.17 5.14 0.03
CA ALA A 158 13.50 3.93 -0.46
C ALA A 158 13.82 3.66 -1.94
N MET A 159 15.12 3.68 -2.30
CA MET A 159 15.55 3.53 -3.69
C MET A 159 16.89 2.78 -3.79
N LYS A 160 17.01 1.90 -4.78
CA LYS A 160 18.25 1.29 -5.27
C LYS A 160 18.50 1.70 -6.71
N VAL A 161 19.73 2.08 -6.99
CA VAL A 161 20.20 2.38 -8.34
C VAL A 161 21.22 1.31 -8.72
N LEU A 162 21.00 0.64 -9.86
CA LEU A 162 21.85 -0.46 -10.33
C LEU A 162 22.05 -1.57 -9.27
N GLY A 163 21.00 -1.86 -8.49
CA GLY A 163 21.01 -2.88 -7.44
C GLY A 163 21.62 -2.45 -6.10
N TYR A 164 22.16 -1.22 -5.98
CA TYR A 164 22.80 -0.74 -4.76
C TYR A 164 21.94 0.31 -4.04
N SER A 165 21.83 0.17 -2.72
CA SER A 165 21.28 1.21 -1.83
C SER A 165 21.92 1.12 -0.45
N PRO A 166 22.31 2.25 0.17
CA PRO A 166 22.75 2.29 1.56
C PRO A 166 21.58 2.33 2.55
N PHE A 167 20.36 2.55 2.06
CA PHE A 167 19.18 2.86 2.87
C PHE A 167 18.05 1.84 2.72
N MET A 168 18.05 1.06 1.64
CA MET A 168 16.99 0.12 1.35
C MET A 168 17.52 -1.29 1.07
N ARG A 169 16.86 -2.28 1.65
CA ARG A 169 17.01 -3.69 1.29
C ARG A 169 15.62 -4.28 1.10
N ILE A 170 15.44 -5.01 0.01
CA ILE A 170 14.27 -5.85 -0.20
C ILE A 170 14.71 -7.29 -0.46
N ARG A 171 13.90 -8.24 -0.01
CA ARG A 171 13.99 -9.65 -0.34
C ARG A 171 12.59 -10.13 -0.72
N VAL A 172 12.48 -10.65 -1.93
CA VAL A 172 11.25 -11.26 -2.45
C VAL A 172 11.50 -12.75 -2.60
N ASP A 173 10.74 -13.56 -1.89
CA ASP A 173 10.78 -15.02 -1.95
C ASP A 173 9.42 -15.49 -2.45
N TRP A 174 9.29 -15.51 -3.78
CA TRP A 174 8.08 -15.96 -4.44
C TRP A 174 7.66 -17.37 -4.01
N PRO A 175 8.53 -18.41 -4.05
CA PRO A 175 8.15 -19.75 -3.61
C PRO A 175 7.51 -19.77 -2.23
N ASN A 176 8.04 -19.04 -1.25
CA ASN A 176 7.46 -19.01 0.09
C ASN A 176 6.38 -17.94 0.29
N ARG A 177 6.07 -17.15 -0.76
CA ARG A 177 5.16 -16.00 -0.74
C ARG A 177 5.52 -15.01 0.36
N LYS A 178 6.82 -14.73 0.48
CA LYS A 178 7.38 -13.84 1.52
C LYS A 178 8.02 -12.61 0.91
N VAL A 179 7.85 -11.48 1.57
CA VAL A 179 8.56 -10.24 1.27
C VAL A 179 9.11 -9.65 2.56
N GLU A 180 10.36 -9.22 2.54
CA GLU A 180 10.97 -8.40 3.60
C GLU A 180 11.50 -7.11 2.97
N LEU A 181 10.97 -5.96 3.38
CA LEU A 181 11.45 -4.63 3.00
C LEU A 181 11.98 -3.93 4.24
N ALA A 182 13.25 -3.52 4.20
CA ALA A 182 13.86 -2.66 5.20
C ALA A 182 14.24 -1.33 4.56
N VAL A 183 13.79 -0.22 5.13
CA VAL A 183 14.16 1.13 4.71
C VAL A 183 14.64 1.93 5.91
N GLN A 184 15.70 2.70 5.76
CA GLN A 184 16.25 3.56 6.80
C GLN A 184 16.59 4.96 6.29
N SER A 185 16.34 5.95 7.13
CA SER A 185 16.87 7.31 7.02
C SER A 185 18.04 7.44 8.01
N PHE A 186 18.47 8.65 8.28
CA PHE A 186 19.50 8.89 9.30
C PHE A 186 19.01 8.60 10.73
N THR A 187 17.70 8.69 11.00
CA THR A 187 17.20 8.62 12.40
C THR A 187 16.08 7.61 12.59
N ARG A 188 15.51 7.08 11.52
CA ARG A 188 14.42 6.11 11.54
C ARG A 188 14.73 4.94 10.63
N LYS A 189 14.33 3.75 11.03
CA LYS A 189 14.35 2.54 10.19
C LYS A 189 13.03 1.82 10.37
N ILE A 190 12.49 1.30 9.28
CA ILE A 190 11.34 0.41 9.28
C ILE A 190 11.74 -0.92 8.64
N VAL A 191 11.25 -2.01 9.20
CA VAL A 191 11.32 -3.35 8.62
C VAL A 191 9.89 -3.86 8.51
N VAL A 192 9.47 -4.18 7.29
CA VAL A 192 8.17 -4.78 6.98
C VAL A 192 8.42 -6.18 6.47
N SER A 193 7.84 -7.17 7.15
CA SER A 193 7.88 -8.58 6.74
C SER A 193 6.45 -9.04 6.47
N ALA A 194 6.19 -9.63 5.32
CA ALA A 194 4.86 -10.09 4.92
C ALA A 194 4.91 -11.54 4.42
N SER A 195 3.87 -12.31 4.73
CA SER A 195 3.69 -13.66 4.18
C SER A 195 2.23 -14.08 4.17
N ALA A 196 1.83 -14.86 3.17
CA ALA A 196 0.49 -15.44 3.08
C ALA A 196 0.55 -16.92 2.63
N PRO A 197 -0.45 -17.75 2.99
CA PRO A 197 -0.59 -19.09 2.46
C PRO A 197 -0.66 -19.09 0.92
N ARG A 198 -0.15 -20.15 0.27
CA ARG A 198 -0.09 -20.17 -1.21
C ARG A 198 -1.47 -20.25 -1.87
N ASP A 199 -2.40 -20.91 -1.21
CA ASP A 199 -3.75 -21.22 -1.68
C ASP A 199 -4.74 -20.06 -1.48
N THR A 200 -4.34 -18.98 -0.79
CA THR A 200 -5.16 -17.78 -0.61
C THR A 200 -4.95 -16.74 -1.71
N PHE A 201 -3.97 -16.95 -2.57
CA PHE A 201 -3.67 -16.05 -3.67
C PHE A 201 -4.61 -16.26 -4.87
N PHE A 202 -5.09 -15.16 -5.44
CA PHE A 202 -5.91 -15.16 -6.65
C PHE A 202 -5.29 -14.24 -7.72
N GLN A 203 -5.57 -14.57 -8.99
CA GLN A 203 -5.00 -13.87 -10.13
C GLN A 203 -5.77 -12.58 -10.43
N LEU A 204 -5.03 -11.53 -10.77
CA LEU A 204 -5.56 -10.25 -11.19
C LEU A 204 -5.03 -9.85 -12.57
N SER A 205 -5.83 -9.07 -13.29
CA SER A 205 -5.42 -8.49 -14.57
C SER A 205 -4.77 -7.14 -14.34
N ALA A 206 -3.65 -6.86 -15.00
CA ALA A 206 -2.98 -5.56 -14.92
C ALA A 206 -3.27 -4.70 -16.16
N PRO A 207 -3.36 -3.38 -16.00
CA PRO A 207 -3.49 -2.45 -17.12
C PRO A 207 -2.14 -2.25 -17.83
N TYR A 208 -2.13 -2.45 -19.15
CA TYR A 208 -1.01 -2.13 -20.04
C TYR A 208 -1.47 -1.18 -21.16
N PRO A 209 -0.54 -0.55 -21.91
CA PRO A 209 -0.91 0.33 -23.03
C PRO A 209 -1.81 -0.34 -24.08
N ASP A 210 -1.71 -1.66 -24.24
CA ASP A 210 -2.54 -2.47 -25.16
C ASP A 210 -3.81 -3.06 -24.51
N GLY A 211 -4.14 -2.64 -23.28
CA GLY A 211 -5.31 -3.08 -22.53
C GLY A 211 -4.95 -3.93 -21.31
N HIS A 212 -5.98 -4.57 -20.72
CA HIS A 212 -5.77 -5.41 -19.55
C HIS A 212 -5.19 -6.77 -19.96
N ARG A 213 -4.06 -7.12 -19.35
CA ARG A 213 -3.43 -8.43 -19.51
C ARG A 213 -3.78 -9.31 -18.32
N ARG A 214 -4.22 -10.52 -18.60
CA ARG A 214 -4.64 -11.49 -17.58
C ARG A 214 -3.43 -12.07 -16.86
N ASN A 215 -3.62 -12.43 -15.60
CA ASN A 215 -2.62 -13.12 -14.78
C ASN A 215 -1.26 -12.38 -14.71
N MET A 216 -1.29 -11.06 -14.60
CA MET A 216 -0.07 -10.27 -14.45
C MET A 216 0.25 -9.95 -12.99
N LEU A 217 -0.75 -10.11 -12.13
CA LEU A 217 -0.77 -9.79 -10.72
C LEU A 217 -1.31 -11.01 -9.97
N MET A 218 -0.84 -11.20 -8.75
CA MET A 218 -1.40 -12.19 -7.85
C MET A 218 -1.45 -11.61 -6.43
N GLU A 219 -2.64 -11.61 -5.83
CA GLU A 219 -2.92 -10.95 -4.56
C GLU A 219 -3.52 -11.94 -3.54
N SER A 220 -3.21 -11.76 -2.26
CA SER A 220 -3.85 -12.44 -1.13
C SER A 220 -4.27 -11.44 -0.07
N PHE A 221 -5.50 -11.58 0.44
CA PHE A 221 -6.03 -10.83 1.60
C PHE A 221 -5.83 -11.54 2.94
N GLU A 222 -5.20 -12.72 2.95
CA GLU A 222 -4.90 -13.52 4.15
C GLU A 222 -3.42 -13.38 4.54
N THR A 223 -2.87 -12.18 4.40
CA THR A 223 -1.45 -11.92 4.67
C THR A 223 -1.23 -11.54 6.11
N SER A 224 -0.27 -12.20 6.78
CA SER A 224 0.30 -11.73 8.03
C SER A 224 1.44 -10.76 7.73
N ILE A 225 1.36 -9.55 8.27
CA ILE A 225 2.32 -8.46 8.03
C ILE A 225 2.86 -7.96 9.37
N ARG A 226 4.17 -8.08 9.56
CA ARG A 226 4.89 -7.55 10.73
C ARG A 226 5.63 -6.28 10.38
N VAL A 227 5.46 -5.25 11.20
CA VAL A 227 6.15 -3.96 11.10
C VAL A 227 6.99 -3.75 12.35
N GLU A 228 8.27 -3.45 12.15
CA GLU A 228 9.21 -3.07 13.22
C GLU A 228 9.79 -1.70 12.91
N VAL A 229 9.65 -0.76 13.83
CA VAL A 229 10.19 0.59 13.72
C VAL A 229 11.34 0.75 14.71
N TYR A 230 12.45 1.26 14.22
CA TYR A 230 13.64 1.55 14.98
C TYR A 230 14.02 3.03 14.87
N GLN A 231 14.68 3.51 15.91
CA GLN A 231 15.24 4.86 15.98
C GLN A 231 16.71 4.82 16.37
N SER A 232 17.49 5.75 15.83
CA SER A 232 18.89 5.97 16.22
C SER A 232 19.07 7.42 16.68
N TRP A 233 19.90 7.63 17.70
CA TRP A 233 20.33 8.95 18.14
C TRP A 233 21.20 9.58 17.05
N TRP A 234 20.66 10.59 16.34
CA TRP A 234 21.36 11.34 15.30
C TRP A 234 22.10 10.48 14.25
N GLY A 235 21.63 9.25 14.00
CA GLY A 235 22.24 8.31 13.06
C GLY A 235 23.61 7.74 13.45
N VAL A 236 24.09 8.03 14.66
CA VAL A 236 25.40 7.58 15.15
C VAL A 236 25.27 6.51 16.25
N GLY A 237 24.09 6.37 16.85
CA GLY A 237 23.81 5.38 17.89
C GLY A 237 23.28 4.04 17.34
N PRO A 238 23.23 2.99 18.18
CA PRO A 238 22.58 1.73 17.80
C PRO A 238 21.10 1.96 17.50
N TRP A 239 20.56 1.19 16.56
CA TRP A 239 19.13 1.15 16.28
C TRP A 239 18.38 0.53 17.45
N LYS A 240 17.48 1.30 18.09
CA LYS A 240 16.60 0.84 19.16
C LYS A 240 15.19 0.62 18.60
N LEU A 241 14.60 -0.55 18.86
CA LEU A 241 13.20 -0.83 18.53
C LEU A 241 12.30 0.09 19.36
N VAL A 242 11.42 0.83 18.70
CA VAL A 242 10.47 1.77 19.33
C VAL A 242 9.01 1.37 19.10
N ALA A 243 8.73 0.60 18.05
CA ALA A 243 7.40 0.05 17.79
C ALA A 243 7.49 -1.30 17.07
N GLY A 244 6.56 -2.20 17.35
CA GLY A 244 6.50 -3.55 16.78
C GLY A 244 5.06 -4.05 16.74
N HIS A 245 4.55 -4.31 15.54
CA HIS A 245 3.13 -4.63 15.33
C HIS A 245 2.97 -5.75 14.30
N GLU A 246 1.94 -6.56 14.50
CA GLU A 246 1.52 -7.59 13.55
C GLU A 246 0.10 -7.27 13.10
N PHE A 247 -0.11 -7.33 11.79
CA PHE A 247 -1.41 -7.21 11.16
C PHE A 247 -1.81 -8.57 10.62
N GLU A 248 -3.03 -8.96 10.93
CA GLU A 248 -3.68 -10.12 10.35
C GLU A 248 -4.62 -9.69 9.23
N LYS A 249 -4.81 -10.55 8.23
CA LYS A 249 -5.67 -10.29 7.07
C LYS A 249 -5.31 -9.02 6.30
N GLY A 250 -4.00 -8.78 6.17
CA GLY A 250 -3.46 -7.78 5.26
C GLY A 250 -3.46 -8.27 3.82
N SER A 251 -3.17 -7.34 2.91
CA SER A 251 -3.04 -7.61 1.49
C SER A 251 -1.57 -7.65 1.06
N LEU A 252 -1.24 -8.61 0.21
CA LEU A 252 0.07 -8.71 -0.45
C LEU A 252 -0.15 -9.08 -1.91
N GLU A 253 0.34 -8.22 -2.81
CA GLU A 253 0.34 -8.43 -4.25
C GLU A 253 1.77 -8.58 -4.77
N PHE A 254 1.96 -9.57 -5.65
CA PHE A 254 3.15 -9.71 -6.48
C PHE A 254 2.78 -9.43 -7.94
N GLY A 255 3.65 -8.75 -8.67
CA GLY A 255 3.50 -8.65 -10.12
C GLY A 255 4.82 -8.56 -10.88
N GLY A 256 4.72 -8.79 -12.19
CA GLY A 256 5.86 -8.80 -13.10
C GLY A 256 6.94 -9.81 -12.66
N GLY A 257 8.21 -9.39 -12.65
CA GLY A 257 9.35 -10.23 -12.28
C GLY A 257 9.34 -10.78 -10.84
N TYR A 258 8.49 -10.25 -9.96
CA TYR A 258 8.27 -10.80 -8.61
C TYR A 258 7.19 -11.88 -8.56
N TYR A 259 6.42 -12.03 -9.63
CA TYR A 259 5.43 -13.07 -9.79
C TYR A 259 5.95 -14.16 -10.72
N GLY A 260 6.49 -15.25 -10.15
CA GLY A 260 7.15 -16.32 -10.93
C GLY A 260 6.24 -17.12 -11.87
N GLU A 261 4.91 -16.95 -11.77
CA GLU A 261 3.93 -17.62 -12.64
C GLU A 261 3.13 -16.59 -13.47
N SER A 262 3.66 -15.37 -13.66
CA SER A 262 3.03 -14.34 -14.47
C SER A 262 2.71 -14.86 -15.87
N GLY A 263 1.51 -14.57 -16.36
CA GLY A 263 1.05 -14.93 -17.69
C GLY A 263 1.95 -14.39 -18.81
N GLU A 264 1.73 -14.90 -20.03
CA GLU A 264 2.56 -14.54 -21.18
C GLU A 264 2.52 -13.04 -21.48
N LYS A 265 3.70 -12.42 -21.60
CA LYS A 265 3.85 -11.18 -22.35
C LYS A 265 3.43 -11.49 -23.78
N LYS A 266 2.44 -10.78 -24.33
CA LYS A 266 2.20 -10.84 -25.79
C LYS A 266 3.52 -10.55 -26.48
N THR A 267 4.02 -11.52 -27.25
CA THR A 267 5.07 -11.28 -28.24
C THR A 267 4.57 -10.23 -29.20
N GLU A 268 5.29 -9.11 -29.29
CA GLU A 268 5.12 -8.12 -30.36
C GLU A 268 5.44 -8.73 -31.73
#